data_AF-X0YVM8-F1
#
_entry.id   AF-X0YVM8-F1
#
_cell.length_a   1.000
_cell.length_b   1.000
_cell.length_c   1.000
_cell.angle_alpha   90.00
_cell.angle_beta   90.00
_cell.angle_gamma   90.00
#
_symmetry.space_group_name_H-M   'P 1'
#
loop_
_entity.id
_entity.type
_entity.pdbx_description
1 polymer ?
#
loop_
_entity_poly.entity_id
_entity_poly.type
_entity_poly.pdbx_seq_one_letter_code
_entity_poly.pdbx_strand_id
1 'polypeptide(L)'
;FASTAHLGFDGSFPNLRINRVSYVLEKQEDNQQYYRLIRMELPFVDLSGEREEIAVELADTVESLTLTYLNEDGETLSQWDSKAEETEGILPRLVHIRLQLAGEKSRVFATTVAIQAREEEGGRK
;
A
#
# COMPACT_ATOMS: atom_id res chain seq x y z
N PHE A 1 3.06 4.68 0.06
CA PHE A 1 2.06 5.76 -0.10
C PHE A 1 1.78 6.40 1.25
N ALA A 2 1.27 7.63 1.30
CA ALA A 2 0.85 8.25 2.56
C ALA A 2 -0.57 7.79 2.93
N SER A 3 -0.84 7.52 4.20
CA SER A 3 -2.14 7.02 4.66
C SER A 3 -2.43 7.45 6.09
N THR A 4 -3.71 7.66 6.41
CA THR A 4 -4.22 7.83 7.77
C THR A 4 -4.64 6.51 8.42
N ALA A 5 -4.54 5.39 7.70
CA ALA A 5 -4.92 4.06 8.17
C ALA A 5 -3.83 3.46 9.07
N HIS A 6 -3.52 4.15 10.17
CA HIS A 6 -2.67 3.61 11.22
C HIS A 6 -3.37 2.43 11.92
N LEU A 7 -2.67 1.30 12.12
CA LEU A 7 -3.28 0.12 12.75
C LEU A 7 -3.46 0.23 14.27
N GLY A 8 -2.85 1.22 14.95
CA GLY A 8 -3.21 1.63 16.31
C GLY A 8 -3.22 0.50 17.34
N PHE A 9 -2.10 -0.23 17.47
CA PHE A 9 -1.96 -1.26 18.50
C PHE A 9 -1.56 -0.69 19.88
N ASP A 10 -1.24 0.60 19.94
CA ASP A 10 -1.13 1.37 21.16
C ASP A 10 -2.52 1.94 21.50
N GLY A 11 -2.91 1.97 22.78
CA GLY A 11 -4.26 2.35 23.23
C GLY A 11 -4.71 3.79 22.93
N SER A 12 -4.07 4.49 21.99
CA SER A 12 -4.28 5.87 21.56
C SER A 12 -5.32 6.02 20.44
N PHE A 13 -6.25 5.07 20.30
CA PHE A 13 -7.28 5.13 19.25
C PHE A 13 -8.39 6.16 19.57
N PRO A 14 -8.81 7.01 18.60
CA PRO A 14 -8.30 7.13 17.24
C PRO A 14 -7.06 8.03 17.15
N ASN A 15 -5.99 7.51 16.56
CA ASN A 15 -4.78 8.27 16.26
C ASN A 15 -4.81 8.72 14.79
N LEU A 16 -5.17 9.99 14.55
CA LEU A 16 -5.29 10.59 13.20
C LEU A 16 -3.93 10.96 12.61
N ARG A 17 -2.91 10.11 12.78
CA ARG A 17 -1.57 10.33 12.23
C ARG A 17 -1.50 9.91 10.78
N ILE A 18 -0.77 10.70 9.98
CA ILE A 18 -0.41 10.33 8.61
C ILE A 18 0.91 9.58 8.67
N ASN A 19 0.93 8.36 8.12
CA ASN A 19 2.12 7.54 8.01
C ASN A 19 2.44 7.27 6.54
N ARG A 20 3.73 7.12 6.23
CA ARG A 20 4.17 6.43 5.03
C ARG A 20 3.98 4.93 5.24
N VAL A 21 3.10 4.33 4.45
CA VAL A 21 2.83 2.89 4.45
C VAL A 21 3.49 2.25 3.23
N SER A 22 4.15 1.12 3.46
CA SER A 22 4.68 0.24 2.41
C SER A 22 4.32 -1.21 2.71
N TYR A 23 4.16 -2.00 1.65
CA TYR A 23 3.99 -3.45 1.71
C TYR A 23 5.17 -4.08 1.00
N VAL A 24 5.85 -5.01 1.67
CA VAL A 24 7.07 -5.63 1.15
C VAL A 24 6.94 -7.13 1.22
N LEU A 25 7.31 -7.78 0.10
CA LEU A 25 7.52 -9.22 0.06
C LEU A 25 8.96 -9.52 0.40
N GLU A 26 9.17 -10.23 1.50
CA GLU A 26 10.48 -10.71 1.92
C GLU A 26 10.62 -12.20 1.67
N LYS A 27 11.79 -12.64 1.19
CA LYS A 27 12.12 -14.06 1.08
C LYS A 27 12.32 -14.63 2.48
N GLN A 28 11.87 -15.87 2.68
CA GLN A 28 12.14 -16.60 3.91
C GLN A 28 13.45 -17.36 3.80
N GLU A 29 14.22 -17.38 4.90
CA GLU A 29 15.48 -18.13 4.98
C GLU A 29 15.21 -19.65 4.95
N ASP A 30 14.17 -20.10 5.66
CA ASP A 30 13.86 -21.52 5.84
C ASP A 30 12.99 -22.12 4.72
N ASN A 31 12.25 -21.28 3.99
CA ASN A 31 11.34 -21.73 2.94
C ASN A 31 11.39 -20.80 1.73
N GLN A 32 12.35 -21.05 0.84
CA GLN A 32 12.60 -20.22 -0.35
C GLN A 32 11.45 -20.22 -1.36
N GLN A 33 10.42 -21.06 -1.18
CA GLN A 33 9.28 -21.15 -2.08
C GLN A 33 8.24 -20.04 -1.84
N TYR A 34 8.17 -19.48 -0.64
CA TYR A 34 7.16 -18.50 -0.27
C TYR A 34 7.76 -17.22 0.31
N TYR A 35 6.97 -16.14 0.24
CA TYR A 35 7.32 -14.83 0.77
C TYR A 35 6.53 -14.52 2.03
N ARG A 36 7.11 -13.68 2.90
CA ARG A 36 6.38 -12.97 3.96
C ARG A 36 5.89 -11.65 3.40
N LEU A 37 4.63 -11.32 3.63
CA LEU A 37 4.08 -9.99 3.37
C LEU A 37 4.14 -9.18 4.66
N ILE A 38 4.96 -8.15 4.65
CA ILE A 38 5.15 -7.24 5.77
C ILE A 38 4.55 -5.88 5.40
N ARG A 39 3.76 -5.33 6.31
CA ARG A 39 3.30 -3.94 6.24
C ARG A 39 4.15 -3.09 7.16
N MET A 40 4.84 -2.12 6.58
CA MET A 40 5.64 -1.15 7.32
C MET A 40 4.91 0.19 7.39
N GLU A 41 5.02 0.83 8.54
CA GLU A 41 4.54 2.19 8.78
C GLU A 41 5.67 3.05 9.33
N LEU A 42 5.92 4.19 8.67
CA LEU A 42 6.80 5.23 9.20
C LEU A 42 6.00 6.53 9.33
N PRO A 43 5.84 7.08 10.55
CA PRO A 43 5.20 8.38 10.73
C PRO A 43 5.91 9.49 9.96
N PHE A 44 5.14 10.44 9.43
CA PHE A 44 5.74 11.68 8.92
C PHE A 44 6.23 12.50 10.11
N VAL A 45 7.55 12.64 10.23
CA VAL A 45 8.22 13.29 11.37
C VAL A 45 7.70 14.71 11.58
N ASP A 46 7.50 15.45 10.50
CA ASP A 46 7.02 16.85 10.54
C ASP A 46 5.60 16.98 11.08
N LEU A 47 4.83 15.90 11.09
CA LEU A 47 3.44 15.87 11.54
C LEU A 47 3.25 15.22 12.91
N SER A 48 4.13 14.28 13.28
CA SER A 48 3.97 13.45 14.48
C SER A 48 5.02 13.69 15.55
N GLY A 49 6.21 14.22 15.19
CA GLY A 49 7.37 14.26 16.08
C GLY A 49 7.99 12.88 16.36
N GLU A 50 7.38 11.81 15.87
CA GLU A 50 7.82 10.42 16.02
C GLU A 50 8.62 9.97 14.80
N ARG A 51 9.53 9.01 15.02
CA ARG A 51 10.41 8.46 13.97
C ARG A 51 10.43 6.94 13.96
N GLU A 52 9.72 6.30 14.87
CA GLU A 52 9.76 4.86 15.02
C GLU A 52 8.99 4.20 13.87
N GLU A 53 9.68 3.33 13.15
CA GLU A 53 9.08 2.50 12.11
C GLU A 53 8.46 1.25 12.75
N ILE A 54 7.23 0.94 12.38
CA ILE A 54 6.51 -0.24 12.84
C ILE A 54 6.41 -1.22 11.67
N ALA A 55 6.79 -2.47 11.89
CA ALA A 55 6.63 -3.56 10.94
C ALA A 55 5.64 -4.60 11.48
N VAL A 56 4.67 -4.99 10.65
CA VAL A 56 3.65 -6.00 10.99
C VAL A 56 3.63 -7.06 9.89
N GLU A 57 3.86 -8.31 10.26
CA GLU A 57 3.67 -9.44 9.36
C GLU A 57 2.17 -9.68 9.15
N LEU A 58 1.74 -9.71 7.89
CA LEU A 58 0.35 -9.93 7.51
C LEU A 58 0.10 -11.37 7.03
N ALA A 59 1.11 -12.01 6.44
CA ALA A 59 1.06 -13.39 5.97
C ALA A 59 2.48 -13.93 5.75
N ASP A 60 2.66 -15.24 5.90
CA ASP A 60 3.94 -15.96 5.81
C ASP A 60 3.97 -17.00 4.66
N THR A 61 2.90 -17.11 3.88
CA THR A 61 2.73 -18.16 2.87
C THR A 61 2.35 -17.56 1.52
N VAL A 62 2.94 -16.41 1.18
CA VAL A 62 2.61 -15.69 -0.05
C VAL A 62 3.34 -16.31 -1.25
N GLU A 63 2.58 -16.77 -2.24
CA GLU A 63 3.12 -17.25 -3.52
C GLU A 63 3.37 -16.07 -4.47
N SER A 64 2.42 -15.13 -4.53
CA SER A 64 2.56 -13.92 -5.35
C SER A 64 1.68 -12.78 -4.85
N LEU A 65 2.15 -11.56 -5.08
CA LEU A 65 1.39 -10.32 -4.97
C LEU A 65 1.54 -9.57 -6.29
N THR A 66 0.43 -9.23 -6.92
CA THR A 66 0.39 -8.44 -8.15
C THR A 66 -0.42 -7.19 -7.90
N LEU A 67 0.16 -6.06 -8.29
CA LEU A 67 -0.49 -4.75 -8.28
C LEU A 67 -0.67 -4.32 -9.73
N THR A 68 -1.85 -3.80 -10.03
CA THR A 68 -2.18 -3.26 -11.34
C THR A 68 -2.89 -1.93 -11.13
N TYR A 69 -2.45 -0.92 -11.84
CA TYR A 69 -2.87 0.46 -11.63
C TYR A 69 -3.74 0.90 -12.80
N LEU A 70 -4.77 1.68 -12.52
CA LEU A 70 -5.57 2.37 -13.54
C LEU A 70 -5.29 3.87 -13.46
N ASN A 71 -4.82 4.47 -14.56
CA ASN A 71 -4.59 5.92 -14.61
C ASN A 71 -5.88 6.71 -14.88
N GLU A 72 -5.76 8.02 -15.08
CA GLU A 72 -6.90 8.90 -15.32
C GLU A 72 -7.62 8.62 -16.64
N ASP A 73 -6.85 8.28 -17.67
CA ASP A 73 -7.31 7.95 -19.02
C ASP A 73 -7.95 6.55 -19.12
N GLY A 74 -7.93 5.78 -18.03
CA GLY A 74 -8.45 4.42 -17.98
C GLY A 74 -7.49 3.36 -18.54
N GLU A 75 -6.22 3.72 -18.74
CA GLU A 75 -5.17 2.80 -19.11
C GLU A 75 -4.65 2.01 -17.91
N THR A 76 -4.30 0.76 -18.17
CA THR A 76 -3.84 -0.18 -17.17
C THR A 76 -2.32 -0.28 -17.19
N LEU A 77 -1.68 -0.02 -16.05
CA LEU A 77 -0.23 -0.05 -15.86
C LEU A 77 0.16 -1.14 -14.85
N SER A 78 1.25 -1.86 -15.11
CA SER A 78 1.83 -2.85 -14.17
C SER A 78 2.77 -2.22 -13.14
N GLN A 79 3.17 -0.97 -13.37
CA GLN A 79 4.04 -0.18 -12.49
C GLN A 79 3.50 1.26 -12.40
N TRP A 80 3.74 1.90 -11.26
CA TRP A 80 3.47 3.32 -11.06
C TRP A 80 4.71 4.01 -10.52
N ASP A 81 5.25 4.97 -11.25
CA ASP A 81 6.41 5.76 -10.83
C ASP A 81 6.04 7.25 -10.84
N SER A 82 5.85 7.83 -9.66
CA SER A 82 5.48 9.25 -9.53
C SER A 82 6.55 10.24 -10.03
N LYS A 83 7.67 9.76 -10.58
CA LYS A 83 8.73 10.55 -11.23
C LYS A 83 8.82 10.35 -12.74
N ALA A 84 8.07 9.39 -13.30
CA ALA A 84 7.96 9.21 -14.74
C ALA A 84 7.04 10.29 -15.33
N GLU A 85 7.30 10.73 -16.56
CA GLU A 85 6.57 11.82 -17.22
C GLU A 85 5.06 11.57 -17.26
N GLU A 86 4.66 10.31 -17.48
CA GLU A 86 3.25 9.91 -17.61
C GLU A 86 2.50 9.86 -16.28
N THR A 87 3.21 9.82 -15.16
CA THR A 87 2.62 9.63 -13.82
C THR A 87 3.13 10.64 -12.78
N GLU A 88 3.83 11.69 -13.23
CA GLU A 88 4.39 12.73 -12.36
C GLU A 88 3.27 13.54 -11.71
N GLY A 89 3.33 13.66 -10.38
CA GLY A 89 2.39 14.47 -9.61
C GLY A 89 0.96 13.93 -9.50
N ILE A 90 0.65 12.79 -10.13
CA ILE A 90 -0.69 12.19 -10.13
C ILE A 90 -0.74 10.83 -9.40
N LEU A 91 -1.93 10.49 -8.91
CA LEU A 91 -2.20 9.21 -8.26
C LEU A 91 -2.97 8.29 -9.21
N PRO A 92 -2.80 6.96 -9.10
CA PRO A 92 -3.65 6.03 -9.84
C PRO A 92 -5.09 6.18 -9.35
N ARG A 93 -6.07 6.13 -10.26
CA ARG A 93 -7.49 6.16 -9.90
C ARG A 93 -7.91 4.91 -9.15
N LEU A 94 -7.45 3.75 -9.62
CA LEU A 94 -7.69 2.46 -9.00
C LEU A 94 -6.38 1.70 -8.84
N VAL A 95 -6.31 0.92 -7.77
CA VAL A 95 -5.30 -0.12 -7.58
C VAL A 95 -6.01 -1.46 -7.48
N HIS A 96 -5.82 -2.33 -8.46
CA HIS A 96 -6.22 -3.71 -8.39
C HIS A 96 -5.11 -4.52 -7.71
N ILE A 97 -5.49 -5.28 -6.70
CA ILE A 97 -4.59 -6.07 -5.86
C ILE A 97 -4.99 -7.52 -5.99
N ARG A 98 -4.07 -8.37 -6.44
CA ARG A 98 -4.22 -9.81 -6.47
C ARG A 98 -3.16 -10.45 -5.57
N LEU A 99 -3.59 -11.11 -4.51
CA LEU A 99 -2.75 -11.83 -3.56
C LEU A 99 -3.04 -13.33 -3.68
N GLN A 100 -1.98 -14.12 -3.81
CA GLN A 100 -2.08 -15.57 -3.84
C GLN A 100 -1.32 -16.18 -2.66
N LEU A 101 -2.03 -16.98 -1.87
CA LEU A 101 -1.52 -17.63 -0.67
C LEU A 101 -1.47 -19.14 -0.86
N ALA A 102 -0.40 -19.75 -0.37
CA ALA A 102 -0.26 -21.19 -0.25
C ALA A 102 -1.10 -21.73 0.93
N GLY A 103 -1.36 -23.03 0.90
CA GLY A 103 -2.11 -23.76 1.92
C GLY A 103 -2.44 -25.17 1.41
N GLU A 104 -3.37 -25.89 2.05
CA GLU A 104 -3.85 -27.19 1.54
C GLU A 104 -4.36 -27.10 0.09
N LYS A 105 -4.91 -25.94 -0.27
CA LYS A 105 -5.19 -25.51 -1.64
C LYS A 105 -4.81 -24.05 -1.76
N SER A 106 -4.17 -23.67 -2.87
CA SER A 106 -3.84 -22.27 -3.16
C SER A 106 -5.12 -21.42 -3.17
N ARG A 107 -5.06 -20.26 -2.53
CA ARG A 107 -6.18 -19.32 -2.41
C ARG A 107 -5.81 -18.00 -3.05
N VAL A 108 -6.70 -17.48 -3.88
CA VAL A 108 -6.54 -16.17 -4.52
C VAL A 108 -7.52 -15.20 -3.89
N PHE A 109 -6.99 -14.10 -3.37
CA PHE A 109 -7.75 -12.93 -2.96
C PHE A 109 -7.52 -11.83 -4.00
N ALA A 110 -8.61 -11.23 -4.46
CA ALA A 110 -8.56 -10.10 -5.39
C ALA A 110 -9.48 -9.00 -4.89
N THR A 111 -8.97 -7.76 -4.90
CA THR A 111 -9.74 -6.57 -4.53
C THR A 111 -9.31 -5.38 -5.36
N THR A 112 -10.17 -4.37 -5.43
CA THR A 112 -9.88 -3.11 -6.11
C THR A 112 -10.11 -1.96 -5.13
N VAL A 113 -9.11 -1.10 -4.99
CA VAL A 113 -9.17 0.08 -4.14
C VAL A 113 -9.27 1.31 -5.04
N ALA A 114 -10.31 2.11 -4.83
CA ALA A 114 -10.40 3.42 -5.45
C ALA A 114 -9.60 4.44 -4.63
N ILE A 115 -8.71 5.17 -5.30
CA ILE A 115 -7.97 6.27 -4.70
C ILE A 115 -8.74 7.54 -5.02
N GLN A 116 -9.27 8.19 -3.98
CA GLN A 116 -9.96 9.46 -4.16
C GLN A 116 -8.91 10.55 -4.40
N ALA A 117 -8.86 11.06 -5.63
CA ALA A 117 -8.22 12.35 -5.89
C ALA A 117 -9.09 13.42 -5.25
N ARG A 118 -8.47 14.33 -4.50
CA ARG A 118 -9.17 15.53 -4.03
C ARG A 118 -9.31 16.42 -5.26
N GLU A 119 -10.53 16.60 -5.75
CA GLU A 119 -10.81 17.68 -6.69
C GLU A 119 -10.43 18.98 -5.98
N GLU A 120 -9.46 19.73 -6.53
CA GLU A 120 -9.32 21.12 -6.13
C GLU A 120 -10.63 21.80 -6.50
N GLU A 121 -11.45 22.13 -5.50
CA GLU A 121 -12.52 23.10 -5.68
C GLU A 121 -11.87 24.36 -6.23
N GLY A 122 -12.02 24.56 -7.55
CA GLY A 122 -11.51 25.71 -8.25
C GLY A 122 -11.85 26.96 -7.45
N GLY A 123 -10.80 27.67 -7.02
CA GLY A 123 -10.91 28.94 -6.33
C GLY A 123 -11.87 29.84 -7.09
N ARG A 124 -13.10 29.94 -6.60
CA ARG A 124 -14.07 30.88 -7.11
C ARG A 124 -13.69 32.26 -6.61
N LYS A 125 -13.20 33.04 -7.58
CA LYS A 125 -13.09 34.50 -7.66
C LYS A 125 -11.95 35.18 -6.91
#